data_AF-A0A915IZJ7-F1
#
_entry.id   AF-A0A915IZJ7-F1
#
_cell.length_a   1.000
_cell.length_b   1.000
_cell.length_c   1.000
_cell.angle_alpha   90.00
_cell.angle_beta   90.00
_cell.angle_gamma   90.00
#
_symmetry.space_group_name_H-M   'P 1'
#
loop_
_entity.id
_entity.type
_entity.pdbx_description
1 polymer ?
#
loop_
_entity_poly.entity_id
_entity_poly.type
_entity_poly.pdbx_seq_one_letter_code
_entity_poly.pdbx_strand_id
1 'polypeptide(L)'
;MRRRAVKSAAEWNNEINKERKMERNKFFEHQTMLIHYVNRKSKSDNVETNFGIYPVALMSGQYQNFYKNFSTTELNRLPVNTVIDTEIYCPIRDCSSPEAIVVSEANLLMNAIEFQSLIALSSSSSRKVFRYGLKGIRLGLGR
;
A
#
# COMPACT_ATOMS: atom_id res chain seq x y z
N MET A 1 35.99 -47.17 29.87
CA MET A 1 36.32 -46.38 28.65
C MET A 1 35.60 -45.03 28.59
N ARG A 2 34.28 -44.92 28.78
CA ARG A 2 33.53 -43.65 28.64
C ARG A 2 34.11 -42.45 29.38
N ARG A 3 34.47 -42.58 30.67
CA ARG A 3 35.04 -41.47 31.46
C ARG A 3 36.36 -40.93 30.88
N ARG A 4 37.20 -41.81 30.33
CA ARG A 4 38.47 -41.41 29.70
C ARG A 4 38.22 -40.67 28.38
N ALA A 5 37.28 -41.16 27.57
CA ALA A 5 36.89 -40.50 26.32
C ALA A 5 36.30 -39.10 26.57
N VAL A 6 35.40 -38.97 27.56
CA VAL A 6 34.83 -37.67 27.96
C VAL A 6 35.91 -36.71 28.46
N LYS A 7 36.84 -37.20 29.28
CA LYS A 7 37.94 -36.38 29.79
C LYS A 7 38.87 -35.90 28.66
N SER A 8 39.26 -36.80 27.75
CA SER A 8 40.09 -36.45 26.59
C SER A 8 39.41 -35.43 25.67
N ALA A 9 38.10 -35.59 25.42
CA ALA A 9 37.34 -34.62 24.63
C ALA A 9 37.26 -33.25 25.33
N ALA A 10 37.08 -33.22 26.65
CA ALA A 10 37.05 -31.98 27.43
C ALA A 10 38.41 -31.27 27.43
N GLU A 11 39.51 -32.03 27.57
CA GLU A 11 40.88 -31.50 27.49
C GLU A 11 41.17 -30.89 26.12
N TRP A 12 40.83 -31.60 25.04
CA TRP A 12 40.98 -31.10 23.68
C TRP A 12 40.14 -29.84 23.41
N ASN A 13 38.89 -29.82 23.88
CA ASN A 13 38.03 -28.64 23.79
C ASN A 13 38.62 -27.43 24.53
N ASN A 14 39.24 -27.67 25.69
CA ASN A 14 39.90 -26.61 26.46
C ASN A 14 41.13 -26.07 25.73
N GLU A 15 41.95 -26.94 25.16
CA GLU A 15 43.14 -26.57 24.40
C GLU A 15 42.80 -25.73 23.17
N ILE A 16 41.87 -26.18 22.33
CA ILE A 16 41.43 -25.39 21.16
C ILE A 16 40.82 -24.05 21.57
N ASN A 17 40.02 -24.01 22.64
CA ASN A 17 39.46 -22.75 23.11
C ASN A 17 40.51 -21.81 23.68
N LYS A 18 41.57 -22.36 24.28
CA LYS A 18 42.73 -21.60 24.77
C LYS A 18 43.47 -20.96 23.60
N GLU A 19 43.83 -21.74 22.58
CA GLU A 19 44.46 -21.23 21.35
C GLU A 19 43.59 -20.18 20.66
N ARG A 20 42.28 -20.43 20.56
CA ARG A 20 41.32 -19.48 19.96
C ARG A 20 41.31 -18.14 20.68
N LYS A 21 41.42 -18.15 22.02
CA LYS A 21 41.41 -16.92 22.84
C LYS A 21 42.76 -16.21 22.85
N MET A 22 43.87 -16.96 22.87
CA MET A 22 45.22 -16.42 23.01
C MET A 22 45.79 -15.94 21.67
N GLU A 23 45.71 -16.78 20.65
CA GLU A 23 46.41 -16.57 19.38
C GLU A 23 45.44 -16.13 18.27
N ARG A 24 44.26 -16.77 18.20
CA ARG A 24 43.32 -16.62 17.07
C ARG A 24 42.08 -15.78 17.42
N ASN A 25 42.24 -14.75 18.25
CA ASN A 25 41.12 -13.90 18.68
C ASN A 25 40.66 -12.90 17.59
N LYS A 26 41.54 -12.62 16.62
CA LYS A 26 41.27 -11.73 15.48
C LYS A 26 41.83 -12.37 14.22
N PHE A 27 41.18 -12.15 13.10
CA PHE A 27 41.64 -12.66 11.80
C PHE A 27 41.74 -11.51 10.81
N PHE A 28 42.92 -11.34 10.21
CA PHE A 28 43.10 -10.37 9.13
C PHE A 28 42.74 -11.05 7.81
N GLU A 29 41.70 -10.55 7.14
CA GLU A 29 41.29 -11.04 5.84
C GLU A 29 42.06 -10.30 4.75
N HIS A 30 42.88 -11.02 3.99
CA HIS A 30 43.72 -10.42 2.95
C HIS A 30 42.91 -9.84 1.79
N GLN A 31 41.78 -10.44 1.41
CA GLN A 31 41.02 -10.00 0.24
C GLN A 31 40.36 -8.63 0.45
N THR A 32 39.96 -8.31 1.69
CA THR A 32 39.25 -7.07 2.05
C THR A 32 40.09 -6.10 2.87
N MET A 33 41.27 -6.54 3.33
CA MET A 33 42.12 -5.81 4.27
C MET A 33 41.40 -5.43 5.57
N LEU A 34 40.38 -6.19 5.96
CA LEU A 34 39.61 -5.98 7.18
C LEU A 34 40.07 -6.94 8.28
N ILE A 35 39.98 -6.47 9.53
CA ILE A 35 40.22 -7.31 10.71
C ILE A 35 38.87 -7.77 11.23
N HIS A 36 38.66 -9.10 11.23
CA HIS A 36 37.49 -9.74 11.79
C HIS A 36 37.66 -10.00 13.28
N TYR A 37 36.57 -9.79 14.01
CA TYR A 37 36.45 -10.02 15.44
C TYR A 37 35.25 -10.92 15.70
N VAL A 38 35.37 -11.85 16.65
CA VAL A 38 34.22 -12.68 17.05
C VAL A 38 33.16 -11.78 17.69
N ASN A 39 31.99 -11.70 17.06
CA ASN A 39 30.85 -11.01 17.64
C ASN A 39 30.29 -11.83 18.81
N ARG A 40 30.61 -11.42 20.04
CA ARG A 40 30.14 -12.08 21.28
C ARG A 40 28.70 -11.73 21.63
N LYS A 41 28.08 -10.80 20.90
CA LYS A 41 26.65 -10.54 21.01
C LYS A 41 25.92 -11.63 20.24
N SER A 42 25.90 -12.85 20.78
CA SER A 42 24.76 -13.70 20.50
C SER A 42 23.59 -12.99 21.14
N LYS A 43 22.81 -12.26 20.34
CA LYS A 43 21.43 -12.02 20.71
C LYS A 43 20.80 -13.40 20.77
N SER A 44 20.89 -14.08 21.92
CA SER A 44 19.74 -14.86 22.31
C SER A 44 18.69 -13.79 22.51
N ASP A 45 17.92 -13.52 21.47
CA ASP A 45 16.71 -12.72 21.61
C ASP A 45 15.87 -13.49 22.63
N ASN A 46 16.05 -13.17 23.92
CA ASN A 46 15.14 -13.50 25.00
C ASN A 46 13.93 -12.60 24.84
N VAL A 47 13.32 -12.70 23.67
CA VAL A 47 11.98 -12.27 23.41
C VAL A 47 11.32 -13.56 23.01
N GLU A 48 10.33 -13.96 23.79
CA GLU A 48 9.40 -15.05 23.56
C GLU A 48 8.89 -15.00 22.12
N THR A 49 9.71 -15.46 21.18
CA THR A 49 9.35 -15.55 19.79
C THR A 49 8.53 -16.79 19.75
N ASN A 50 7.23 -16.62 19.99
CA ASN A 50 6.25 -17.68 19.94
C ASN A 50 6.38 -18.32 18.55
N PHE A 51 7.10 -19.44 18.50
CA PHE A 51 7.29 -20.22 17.28
C PHE A 51 5.93 -20.83 16.94
N GLY A 52 5.12 -20.08 16.21
CA GLY A 52 3.95 -20.63 15.52
C GLY A 52 4.40 -21.59 14.42
N ILE A 53 3.43 -22.23 13.77
CA ILE A 53 3.67 -23.15 12.64
C ILE A 53 4.31 -22.41 11.44
N TYR A 54 4.19 -21.08 11.40
CA TYR A 54 4.68 -20.21 10.33
C TYR A 54 5.87 -19.35 10.76
N PRO A 55 6.79 -19.06 9.81
CA PRO A 55 8.01 -18.30 10.09
C PRO A 55 7.73 -16.88 10.58
N VAL A 56 8.69 -16.35 11.36
CA VAL A 56 8.60 -15.02 11.97
C VAL A 56 8.65 -13.94 10.91
N ALA A 57 7.70 -13.01 10.99
CA ALA A 57 7.66 -11.82 10.17
C ALA A 57 8.94 -10.99 10.39
N LEU A 58 9.76 -10.87 9.36
CA LEU A 58 11.03 -10.13 9.41
C LEU A 58 10.84 -8.64 9.16
N MET A 59 9.78 -8.26 8.44
CA MET A 59 9.46 -6.89 8.08
C MET A 59 8.18 -6.42 8.76
N SER A 60 8.10 -5.14 9.12
CA SER A 60 6.86 -4.53 9.57
C SER A 60 5.78 -4.62 8.47
N GLY A 61 4.61 -5.12 8.83
CA GLY A 61 3.51 -5.38 7.88
C GLY A 61 3.47 -6.81 7.32
N GLN A 62 4.46 -7.66 7.62
CA GLN A 62 4.32 -9.10 7.44
C GLN A 62 3.50 -9.67 8.61
N TYR A 63 2.41 -10.36 8.29
CA TYR A 63 1.56 -10.99 9.29
C TYR A 63 2.07 -12.41 9.55
N GLN A 64 2.35 -12.74 10.82
CA GLN A 64 2.74 -14.10 11.22
C GLN A 64 1.55 -14.90 11.77
N ASN A 65 0.96 -14.42 12.88
CA ASN A 65 -0.17 -15.07 13.55
C ASN A 65 -1.44 -14.21 13.55
N PHE A 66 -1.39 -13.02 12.93
CA PHE A 66 -2.52 -12.11 12.86
C PHE A 66 -3.28 -12.33 11.56
N TYR A 67 -4.40 -13.03 11.65
CA TYR A 67 -5.40 -13.12 10.60
C TYR A 67 -6.70 -12.52 11.12
N LYS A 68 -7.39 -11.76 10.27
CA LYS A 68 -8.74 -11.31 10.58
C LYS A 68 -9.71 -12.40 10.15
N ASN A 69 -10.52 -12.89 11.10
CA ASN A 69 -11.64 -13.77 10.78
C ASN A 69 -12.72 -12.95 10.08
N PHE A 70 -13.08 -13.36 8.87
CA PHE A 70 -14.19 -12.77 8.13
C PHE A 70 -15.37 -13.74 8.13
N SER A 71 -16.55 -13.23 8.46
CA SER A 71 -17.80 -13.95 8.18
C SER A 71 -18.00 -14.08 6.67
N THR A 72 -18.78 -15.06 6.22
CA THR A 72 -19.12 -15.23 4.78
C THR A 72 -19.63 -13.93 4.16
N THR A 73 -20.47 -13.18 4.90
CA THR A 73 -21.00 -11.89 4.44
C THR A 73 -19.93 -10.79 4.34
N GLU A 74 -18.89 -10.84 5.17
CA GLU A 74 -17.79 -9.88 5.12
C GLU A 74 -16.80 -10.23 4.01
N LEU A 75 -16.60 -11.53 3.74
CA LEU A 75 -15.74 -12.01 2.66
C LEU A 75 -16.29 -11.62 1.28
N ASN A 76 -17.62 -11.72 1.09
CA ASN A 76 -18.30 -11.33 -0.16
C ASN A 76 -18.16 -9.84 -0.50
N ARG A 77 -17.89 -9.00 0.51
CA ARG A 77 -17.69 -7.55 0.38
C ARG A 77 -16.24 -7.18 0.05
N LEU A 78 -15.28 -8.10 0.21
CA LEU A 78 -13.88 -7.81 -0.08
C LEU A 78 -13.65 -7.77 -1.61
N PRO A 79 -12.81 -6.86 -2.11
CA PRO A 79 -12.49 -6.76 -3.54
C PRO A 79 -11.50 -7.85 -3.96
N VAL A 80 -11.89 -9.13 -3.84
CA VAL A 80 -11.07 -10.28 -4.21
C VAL A 80 -11.59 -10.87 -5.52
N ASN A 81 -11.03 -10.42 -6.65
CA ASN A 81 -11.30 -10.84 -8.04
C ASN A 81 -12.75 -10.75 -8.58
N THR A 82 -13.79 -10.93 -7.76
CA THR A 82 -15.21 -10.75 -8.10
C THR A 82 -15.96 -10.31 -6.85
N VAL A 83 -16.44 -9.06 -6.81
CA VAL A 83 -17.29 -8.59 -5.71
C VAL A 83 -18.66 -9.23 -5.87
N ILE A 84 -19.04 -10.11 -4.94
CA ILE A 84 -20.35 -10.79 -4.97
C ILE A 84 -21.42 -9.84 -4.43
N ASP A 85 -21.13 -9.15 -3.32
CA ASP A 85 -22.05 -8.21 -2.68
C ASP A 85 -21.62 -6.76 -2.99
N THR A 86 -22.18 -6.20 -4.06
CA THR A 86 -21.86 -4.84 -4.52
C THR A 86 -22.73 -3.76 -3.88
N GLU A 87 -23.80 -4.10 -3.16
CA GLU A 87 -24.82 -3.14 -2.67
C GLU A 87 -24.23 -1.95 -1.89
N ILE A 88 -23.14 -2.16 -1.15
CA ILE A 88 -22.48 -1.14 -0.32
C ILE A 88 -21.48 -0.29 -1.14
N TYR A 89 -20.86 -0.84 -2.18
CA TYR A 89 -19.82 -0.19 -2.98
C TYR A 89 -20.34 0.42 -4.28
N CYS A 90 -21.35 -0.23 -4.87
CA CYS A 90 -22.13 0.20 -6.01
C CYS A 90 -23.60 0.12 -5.58
N PRO A 91 -24.14 1.13 -4.88
CA PRO A 91 -25.58 1.20 -4.69
C PRO A 91 -26.19 1.07 -6.09
N ILE A 92 -27.10 0.11 -6.27
CA ILE A 92 -27.96 0.07 -7.45
C ILE A 92 -28.61 1.44 -7.46
N ARG A 93 -28.09 2.35 -8.28
CA ARG A 93 -28.83 3.56 -8.59
C ARG A 93 -30.05 2.98 -9.26
N ASP A 94 -31.21 3.10 -8.63
CA ASP A 94 -32.46 2.96 -9.35
C ASP A 94 -32.35 3.96 -10.50
N CYS A 95 -31.88 3.49 -11.66
CA CYS A 95 -31.79 4.24 -12.89
C CYS A 95 -33.21 4.38 -13.43
N SER A 96 -34.13 4.87 -12.61
CA SER A 96 -35.29 5.55 -13.15
C SER A 96 -34.72 6.84 -13.74
N SER A 97 -34.62 6.87 -15.07
CA SER A 97 -34.46 8.10 -15.83
C SER A 97 -35.31 9.20 -15.17
N PRO A 98 -34.82 10.44 -15.01
CA PRO A 98 -35.67 11.51 -14.50
C PRO A 98 -36.99 11.54 -15.29
N GLU A 99 -38.10 11.75 -14.59
CA GLU A 99 -39.42 11.78 -15.23
C GLU A 99 -39.42 12.77 -16.40
N ALA A 100 -40.14 12.42 -17.48
CA ALA A 100 -40.21 13.26 -18.67
C ALA A 100 -40.70 14.67 -18.29
N ILE A 101 -39.93 15.69 -18.65
CA ILE A 101 -40.30 17.08 -18.39
C ILE A 101 -41.53 17.39 -19.24
N VAL A 102 -42.70 17.49 -18.62
CA VAL A 102 -43.92 17.96 -19.28
C VAL A 102 -43.80 19.48 -19.44
N VAL A 103 -43.31 19.92 -20.60
CA VAL A 103 -43.25 21.34 -20.94
C VAL A 103 -44.64 21.79 -21.40
N SER A 104 -45.29 22.70 -20.67
CA SER A 104 -46.53 23.33 -21.12
C SER A 104 -46.27 24.28 -22.29
N GLU A 105 -47.20 24.39 -23.24
CA GLU A 105 -47.07 25.27 -24.40
C GLU A 105 -46.83 26.74 -24.01
N ALA A 106 -47.38 27.17 -22.88
CA ALA A 106 -47.16 28.50 -22.32
C ALA A 106 -45.67 28.74 -22.00
N ASN A 107 -44.96 27.75 -21.46
CA ASN A 107 -43.54 27.88 -21.13
C ASN A 107 -42.67 27.96 -22.39
N LEU A 108 -43.05 27.27 -23.47
CA LEU A 108 -42.36 27.39 -24.76
C LEU A 108 -42.54 28.78 -25.37
N LEU A 109 -43.76 29.34 -25.30
CA LEU A 109 -44.04 30.68 -25.80
C LEU A 109 -43.31 31.77 -25.01
N MET A 110 -43.29 31.66 -23.68
CA MET A 110 -42.57 32.62 -22.84
C MET A 110 -41.07 32.59 -23.12
N ASN A 111 -40.48 31.41 -23.26
CA ASN A 111 -39.07 31.27 -23.62
C ASN A 111 -38.76 31.78 -25.03
N ALA A 112 -39.67 31.56 -25.98
CA ALA A 112 -39.51 32.06 -27.35
C ALA A 112 -39.53 33.61 -27.39
N ILE A 113 -40.42 34.23 -26.62
CA ILE A 113 -40.49 35.70 -26.50
C ILE A 113 -39.21 36.24 -25.85
N GLU A 114 -38.73 35.58 -24.79
CA GLU A 114 -37.49 35.97 -24.12
C GLU A 114 -36.28 35.87 -25.06
N PHE A 115 -36.15 34.80 -25.84
CA PHE A 115 -35.11 34.66 -26.86
C PHE A 115 -35.20 35.73 -27.96
N GLN A 116 -36.40 36.03 -28.45
CA GLN A 116 -36.60 37.07 -29.48
C GLN A 116 -36.23 38.46 -28.96
N SER A 117 -36.56 38.76 -27.69
CA SER A 117 -36.19 40.04 -27.07
C SER A 117 -34.67 40.18 -26.89
N LEU A 118 -33.97 39.11 -26.50
CA LEU A 118 -32.51 39.08 -26.41
C LEU A 118 -31.83 39.27 -27.79
N ILE A 119 -32.37 38.65 -28.84
CA ILE A 119 -31.87 38.84 -30.21
C ILE A 119 -32.08 40.29 -30.66
N ALA A 120 -33.24 40.90 -30.38
CA ALA A 120 -33.52 42.30 -30.69
C ALA A 120 -32.63 43.29 -29.91
N LEU A 121 -32.26 42.96 -28.66
CA LEU A 121 -31.29 43.72 -27.87
C LEU A 121 -29.87 43.60 -28.45
N SER A 122 -29.50 42.44 -29.00
CA SER A 122 -28.19 42.21 -29.62
C SER A 122 -27.97 42.94 -30.95
N SER A 123 -29.05 43.26 -31.67
CA SER A 123 -28.98 43.95 -32.98
C SER A 123 -28.93 45.48 -32.87
N SER A 124 -29.23 46.06 -31.69
CA SER A 124 -29.21 47.51 -31.46
C SER A 124 -27.92 48.05 -30.83
N SER A 125 -27.01 47.19 -30.36
CA SER A 125 -25.77 47.62 -29.70
C SER A 125 -24.55 47.44 -30.61
N SER A 126 -23.98 48.56 -31.09
CA SER A 126 -22.74 48.62 -31.86
C SER A 126 -21.64 47.74 -31.25
N ARG A 127 -21.12 46.83 -32.08
CA ARG A 127 -20.11 45.81 -31.74
C ARG A 127 -18.95 46.38 -30.90
N LYS A 128 -18.91 46.03 -29.61
CA LYS A 128 -17.65 45.97 -28.85
C LYS A 128 -17.20 44.53 -28.77
N VAL A 129 -16.14 44.21 -29.51
CA VAL A 129 -15.46 42.92 -29.48
C VAL A 129 -14.80 42.75 -28.11
N PHE A 130 -15.39 41.97 -27.23
CA PHE A 130 -14.70 41.51 -26.02
C PHE A 130 -13.84 40.29 -26.38
N ARG A 131 -12.52 40.47 -26.36
CA ARG A 131 -11.56 39.36 -26.40
C ARG A 131 -11.46 38.75 -25.01
N TYR A 132 -11.97 37.54 -24.84
CA TYR A 132 -11.62 36.70 -23.69
C TYR A 132 -10.48 35.76 -24.10
N GLY A 133 -9.34 35.93 -23.45
CA GLY A 133 -8.12 35.18 -23.73
C GLY A 133 -8.24 33.70 -23.38
N LEU A 134 -7.74 32.85 -24.27
CA LEU A 134 -7.44 31.44 -24.00
C LEU A 134 -6.41 31.35 -22.88
N LYS A 135 -6.82 30.84 -21.71
CA LYS A 135 -5.88 30.34 -20.69
C LYS A 135 -6.14 28.86 -20.42
N GLY A 136 -5.28 28.04 -21.00
CA GLY A 136 -4.62 26.90 -20.34
C GLY A 136 -5.42 25.64 -20.09
N ILE A 137 -5.48 24.75 -21.08
CA ILE A 137 -5.63 23.31 -20.87
C ILE A 137 -4.24 22.75 -20.52
N ARG A 138 -4.07 22.12 -19.36
CA ARG A 138 -2.92 21.23 -19.07
C ARG A 138 -3.44 19.80 -18.97
N LEU A 139 -3.13 19.00 -20.00
CA LEU A 139 -3.20 17.55 -19.96
C LEU A 139 -2.00 17.04 -19.14
N GLY A 140 -2.28 16.34 -18.04
CA GLY A 140 -1.26 15.70 -17.22
C GLY A 140 -0.94 14.29 -17.73
N LEU A 141 0.29 14.11 -18.23
CA LEU A 141 0.95 12.83 -18.39
C LEU A 141 2.42 13.02 -17.98
N GLY A 142 2.86 12.27 -16.96
CA GLY A 142 4.27 11.88 -16.82
C GLY A 142 5.10 12.53 -15.71
N ARG A 143 5.26 11.74 -14.63
CA ARG A 143 6.28 11.71 -13.56
C ARG A 143 6.30 12.83 -12.52
#